data_AF-A0A259LWI7-F1
#
_entry.id   AF-A0A259LWI7-F1
#
_cell.length_a   1.000
_cell.length_b   1.000
_cell.length_c   1.000
_cell.angle_alpha   90.00
_cell.angle_beta   90.00
_cell.angle_gamma   90.00
#
_symmetry.space_group_name_H-M   'P 1'
#
loop_
_entity.id
_entity.type
_entity.pdbx_description
1 polymer ?
#
loop_
_entity_poly.entity_id
_entity_poly.type
_entity_poly.pdbx_seq_one_letter_code
_entity_poly.pdbx_strand_id
1 'polypeptide(L)'
;MDWGFMAFAVASTLSLAAGGVLLLVGYIGTIPAAFSFGLKTGIPVLLLPVIGPVWFAMSRGPEFRRPAIQLIAGVALVAVATALILGLGPHFAEKLAAEAIEAAKNR
;
A
#
# COMPACT_ATOMS: atom_id res chain seq x y z
N MET A 1 11.29 17.85 -17.39
CA MET A 1 11.07 16.75 -16.43
C MET A 1 11.57 15.46 -17.06
N ASP A 2 12.51 14.77 -16.43
CA ASP A 2 13.15 13.59 -17.01
C ASP A 2 12.27 12.33 -16.92
N TRP A 3 12.51 11.38 -17.84
CA TRP A 3 11.74 10.12 -17.92
C TRP A 3 11.90 9.26 -16.67
N GLY A 4 13.07 9.32 -16.01
CA GLY A 4 13.35 8.58 -14.77
C GLY A 4 12.47 9.06 -13.62
N PHE A 5 12.39 10.38 -13.42
CA PHE A 5 11.48 10.99 -12.45
C PHE A 5 10.02 10.64 -12.74
N MET A 6 9.59 10.70 -14.01
CA MET A 6 8.22 10.34 -14.38
C MET A 6 7.88 8.88 -14.07
N ALA A 7 8.76 7.95 -14.44
CA ALA A 7 8.58 6.54 -14.12
C ALA A 7 8.50 6.30 -12.61
N PHE A 8 9.38 6.93 -11.83
CA PHE A 8 9.35 6.88 -10.37
C PHE A 8 8.04 7.40 -9.80
N ALA A 9 7.62 8.60 -10.20
CA ALA A 9 6.42 9.25 -9.69
C ALA A 9 5.16 8.43 -10.02
N VAL A 10 5.04 7.95 -11.26
CA VAL A 10 3.92 7.11 -11.69
C VAL A 10 3.91 5.77 -10.96
N ALA A 11 5.04 5.06 -10.90
CA ALA A 11 5.12 3.74 -10.28
C ALA A 11 4.84 3.80 -8.78
N SER A 12 5.45 4.74 -8.06
CA SER A 12 5.22 4.91 -6.61
C SER A 12 3.78 5.31 -6.30
N THR A 13 3.22 6.27 -7.06
CA THR A 13 1.85 6.76 -6.85
C THR A 13 0.81 5.69 -7.16
N LEU A 14 0.90 5.03 -8.31
CA LEU A 14 -0.04 3.97 -8.68
C LEU A 14 0.04 2.78 -7.72
N SER A 15 1.25 2.41 -7.31
CA SER A 15 1.44 1.33 -6.34
C SER A 15 0.82 1.69 -4.98
N LEU A 16 1.03 2.91 -4.50
CA LEU A 16 0.44 3.37 -3.23
C LEU A 16 -1.09 3.45 -3.31
N ALA A 17 -1.62 4.03 -4.39
CA ALA A 17 -3.06 4.21 -4.57
C ALA A 17 -3.78 2.87 -4.75
N ALA A 18 -3.33 2.03 -5.69
CA ALA A 18 -3.92 0.72 -5.93
C ALA A 18 -3.75 -0.18 -4.70
N GLY A 19 -2.57 -0.17 -4.08
CA GLY A 19 -2.30 -0.91 -2.85
C GLY A 19 -3.24 -0.50 -1.72
N GLY A 20 -3.37 0.79 -1.47
CA GLY A 20 -4.27 1.35 -0.46
C GLY A 20 -5.74 0.97 -0.71
N VAL A 21 -6.22 1.06 -1.95
CA VAL A 21 -7.59 0.66 -2.30
C VAL A 21 -7.81 -0.84 -2.07
N LEU A 22 -6.89 -1.70 -2.50
CA LEU A 22 -7.00 -3.13 -2.30
C LEU A 22 -7.01 -3.51 -0.81
N LEU A 23 -6.18 -2.85 0.00
CA LEU A 23 -6.20 -3.01 1.45
C LEU A 23 -7.55 -2.63 2.04
N LEU A 24 -8.09 -1.45 1.71
CA LEU A 24 -9.40 -1.00 2.22
C LEU A 24 -10.53 -1.96 1.85
N VAL A 25 -10.60 -2.38 0.58
CA VAL A 25 -11.65 -3.30 0.11
C VAL A 25 -11.52 -4.67 0.80
N GLY A 26 -10.30 -5.20 0.90
CA GLY A 26 -10.03 -6.44 1.62
C GLY A 26 -10.39 -6.35 3.11
N TYR A 27 -10.15 -5.20 3.74
CA TYR A 27 -10.46 -4.92 5.14
C TYR A 27 -11.97 -4.91 5.39
N ILE A 28 -12.72 -4.21 4.54
CA ILE A 28 -14.19 -4.17 4.60
C ILE A 28 -14.79 -5.58 4.43
N GLY A 29 -14.20 -6.41 3.57
CA GLY A 29 -14.65 -7.79 3.36
C GLY A 29 -14.31 -8.77 4.50
N THR A 30 -13.34 -8.44 5.37
CA THR A 30 -12.81 -9.38 6.37
C THR A 30 -13.16 -9.02 7.80
N ILE A 31 -13.20 -7.74 8.17
CA ILE A 31 -13.49 -7.33 9.55
C ILE A 31 -14.89 -7.73 10.01
N PRO A 32 -15.98 -7.30 9.33
CA PRO A 32 -17.32 -7.65 9.77
C PRO A 32 -17.51 -9.16 9.83
N ALA A 33 -16.96 -9.86 8.83
CA ALA A 33 -16.97 -11.32 8.78
C ALA A 33 -16.25 -11.95 9.99
N ALA A 34 -15.07 -11.44 10.38
CA ALA A 34 -14.32 -11.95 11.52
C ALA A 34 -15.09 -11.85 12.83
N PHE A 35 -15.87 -10.79 13.03
CA PHE A 35 -16.73 -10.64 14.20
C PHE A 35 -17.95 -11.58 14.17
N SER A 36 -18.44 -11.97 13.00
CA SER A 36 -19.48 -13.02 12.88
C SER A 36 -18.99 -14.41 13.34
N PHE A 37 -17.67 -14.66 13.32
CA PHE A 37 -17.06 -15.87 13.88
C PHE A 37 -16.74 -15.75 15.39
N GLY A 38 -17.08 -14.62 16.02
CA GLY A 38 -16.94 -14.38 17.45
C GLY A 38 -15.74 -13.51 17.84
N LEU A 39 -15.76 -12.99 19.06
CA LEU A 39 -14.76 -12.02 19.54
C LEU A 39 -13.33 -12.57 19.57
N LYS A 40 -13.15 -13.87 19.82
CA LYS A 40 -11.83 -14.51 19.82
C LYS A 40 -11.14 -14.45 18.46
N THR A 41 -11.90 -14.32 17.38
CA THR A 41 -11.38 -14.14 16.01
C THR A 41 -11.41 -12.68 15.58
N GLY A 42 -12.48 -11.93 15.91
CA GLY A 42 -12.61 -10.52 15.56
C GLY A 42 -11.56 -9.60 16.21
N ILE A 43 -11.24 -9.81 17.49
CA ILE A 43 -10.28 -8.96 18.22
C ILE A 43 -8.86 -9.02 17.60
N PRO A 44 -8.26 -10.21 17.36
CA PRO A 44 -6.97 -10.28 16.67
C PRO A 44 -6.96 -9.63 15.29
N VAL A 45 -8.05 -9.77 14.53
CA VAL A 45 -8.18 -9.18 13.19
C VAL A 45 -8.21 -7.65 13.25
N LEU A 46 -8.89 -7.09 14.24
CA LEU A 46 -8.96 -5.64 14.46
C LEU A 46 -7.62 -5.08 14.98
N LEU A 47 -6.99 -5.75 15.94
CA LEU A 47 -5.76 -5.27 16.59
C LEU A 47 -4.51 -5.38 15.69
N LEU A 48 -4.50 -6.32 14.75
CA LEU A 48 -3.41 -6.51 13.79
C LEU A 48 -3.90 -6.11 12.39
N PRO A 49 -3.95 -4.82 12.04
CA PRO A 49 -4.67 -4.32 10.86
C PRO A 49 -4.12 -4.79 9.51
N VAL A 50 -2.89 -5.31 9.47
CA VAL A 50 -2.32 -5.90 8.26
C VAL A 50 -2.35 -7.42 8.35
N ILE A 51 -1.78 -7.97 9.42
CA ILE A 51 -1.57 -9.41 9.58
C ILE A 51 -2.88 -10.14 9.89
N GLY A 52 -3.74 -9.57 10.73
CA GLY A 52 -4.98 -10.15 11.18
C GLY A 52 -5.97 -10.45 10.05
N PRO A 53 -6.33 -9.49 9.20
CA PRO A 53 -7.20 -9.71 8.05
C PRO A 53 -6.65 -10.74 7.06
N VAL A 54 -5.33 -10.71 6.79
CA VAL A 54 -4.67 -11.66 5.89
C VAL A 54 -4.76 -13.07 6.46
N TRP A 55 -4.39 -13.24 7.73
CA TRP A 55 -4.49 -14.51 8.44
C TRP A 55 -5.93 -15.04 8.45
N PHE A 56 -6.89 -14.19 8.79
CA PHE A 56 -8.31 -14.54 8.80
C PHE A 56 -8.77 -15.02 7.43
N ALA A 57 -8.53 -14.23 6.38
CA ALA A 57 -8.95 -14.57 5.03
C ALA A 57 -8.29 -15.85 4.49
N MET A 58 -7.01 -16.07 4.81
CA MET A 58 -6.29 -17.31 4.44
C MET A 58 -6.76 -18.53 5.22
N SER A 59 -7.17 -18.35 6.48
CA SER A 59 -7.66 -19.43 7.34
C SER A 59 -9.08 -19.88 6.99
N ARG A 60 -9.80 -19.15 6.14
CA ARG A 60 -11.23 -19.35 5.85
C ARG A 60 -11.48 -19.63 4.38
N GLY A 61 -11.12 -20.84 3.94
CA GLY A 61 -11.69 -21.51 2.77
C GLY A 61 -11.82 -20.70 1.45
N PRO A 62 -12.64 -21.18 0.51
CA PRO A 62 -12.82 -20.53 -0.79
C PRO A 62 -13.55 -19.19 -0.73
N GLU A 63 -14.44 -19.00 0.26
CA GLU A 63 -15.29 -17.82 0.41
C GLU A 63 -14.47 -16.53 0.62
N PHE A 64 -13.34 -16.62 1.32
CA PHE A 64 -12.47 -15.46 1.61
C PHE A 64 -11.25 -15.36 0.68
N ARG A 65 -11.18 -16.19 -0.37
CA ARG A 65 -10.04 -16.21 -1.30
C ARG A 65 -9.84 -14.87 -2.02
N ARG A 66 -10.93 -14.22 -2.44
CA ARG A 66 -10.86 -12.91 -3.11
C ARG A 66 -10.36 -11.81 -2.14
N PRO A 67 -10.95 -11.64 -0.93
CA PRO A 67 -10.39 -10.75 0.09
C PRO A 67 -8.93 -11.05 0.42
N ALA A 68 -8.52 -12.32 0.52
CA ALA A 68 -7.14 -12.70 0.79
C ALA A 68 -6.18 -12.18 -0.30
N ILE A 69 -6.53 -12.38 -1.58
CA ILE A 69 -5.72 -11.89 -2.70
C ILE A 69 -5.65 -10.37 -2.69
N GLN A 70 -6.77 -9.68 -2.42
CA GLN A 70 -6.80 -8.21 -2.32
C GLN A 70 -5.87 -7.70 -1.22
N LEU A 71 -5.91 -8.31 -0.03
CA LEU A 71 -5.05 -7.93 1.07
C LEU A 71 -3.57 -8.19 0.75
N ILE A 72 -3.23 -9.37 0.24
CA ILE A 72 -1.84 -9.74 -0.09
C ILE A 72 -1.28 -8.82 -1.19
N ALA A 73 -2.03 -8.63 -2.28
CA ALA A 73 -1.63 -7.73 -3.36
C ALA A 73 -1.54 -6.28 -2.88
N GLY A 74 -2.49 -5.85 -2.03
CA GLY A 74 -2.48 -4.54 -1.40
C GLY A 74 -1.21 -4.28 -0.58
N VAL A 75 -0.84 -5.23 0.29
CA VAL A 75 0.40 -5.16 1.09
C VAL A 75 1.62 -5.12 0.18
N ALA A 76 1.68 -5.98 -0.84
CA ALA A 76 2.82 -6.02 -1.77
C ALA A 76 2.99 -4.69 -2.51
N LEU A 77 1.91 -4.08 -3.00
CA LEU A 77 1.96 -2.80 -3.70
C LEU A 77 2.37 -1.64 -2.78
N VAL A 78 1.86 -1.61 -1.55
CA VAL A 78 2.30 -0.61 -0.56
C VAL A 78 3.77 -0.79 -0.20
N ALA A 79 4.26 -2.03 -0.08
CA ALA A 79 5.67 -2.30 0.15
C ALA A 79 6.54 -1.83 -1.02
N VAL A 80 6.11 -2.07 -2.26
CA VAL A 80 6.80 -1.55 -3.46
C VAL A 80 6.81 -0.02 -3.47
N ALA A 81 5.68 0.63 -3.20
CA ALA A 81 5.61 2.09 -3.12
C ALA A 81 6.56 2.63 -2.05
N THR A 82 6.58 2.01 -0.87
CA THR A 82 7.46 2.38 0.25
C THR A 82 8.92 2.22 -0.14
N ALA A 83 9.29 1.10 -0.77
CA ALA A 83 10.65 0.85 -1.23
C ALA A 83 11.10 1.88 -2.28
N LEU A 84 10.22 2.22 -3.23
CA LEU A 84 10.49 3.24 -4.23
C LEU A 84 10.67 4.62 -3.58
N ILE A 85 9.75 5.03 -2.70
CA ILE A 85 9.78 6.35 -2.07
C ILE A 85 11.01 6.49 -1.16
N LEU A 86 11.31 5.50 -0.32
CA LEU A 86 12.46 5.58 0.58
C LEU A 86 13.78 5.38 -0.15
N GLY A 87 13.82 4.56 -1.20
CA GLY A 87 15.04 4.25 -1.96
C GLY A 87 15.42 5.32 -2.98
N LEU A 88 14.44 5.89 -3.69
CA LEU A 88 14.67 6.82 -4.80
C LEU A 88 14.13 8.23 -4.53
N GLY A 89 13.23 8.40 -3.55
CA GLY A 89 12.66 9.70 -3.21
C GLY A 89 13.70 10.75 -2.81
N PRO A 90 14.69 10.46 -1.94
CA PRO A 90 15.73 11.43 -1.59
C PRO A 90 16.52 11.92 -2.81
N HIS A 91 16.91 11.00 -3.70
CA HIS A 91 17.65 11.33 -4.92
C HIS A 91 16.88 12.30 -5.82
N PHE A 92 15.60 12.02 -6.07
CA PHE A 92 14.78 12.90 -6.90
C PHE A 92 14.39 14.20 -6.20
N ALA A 93 14.26 14.22 -4.87
CA ALA A 93 14.00 15.44 -4.11
C ALA A 93 15.18 16.41 -4.16
N GLU A 94 16.41 15.92 -4.00
CA GLU A 94 17.63 16.72 -4.13
C GLU A 94 17.76 17.31 -5.53
N LYS A 95 17.49 16.50 -6.57
CA LYS A 95 17.54 16.95 -7.97
C LYS A 95 16.54 18.08 -8.24
N LEU A 96 15.29 17.92 -7.79
CA LEU A 96 14.25 18.95 -7.93
C LEU A 96 14.63 20.24 -7.20
N ALA A 97 15.21 20.13 -6.00
CA ALA A 97 15.66 21.30 -5.24
C ALA A 97 16.79 22.04 -5.95
N ALA A 98 17.78 21.31 -6.49
CA ALA A 98 18.88 21.89 -7.25
C ALA A 98 18.38 22.62 -8.52
N GLU A 99 17.50 21.99 -9.29
CA GLU A 99 16.88 22.59 -10.49
C GLU A 99 16.09 23.87 -10.13
N ALA A 100 15.36 23.87 -9.01
CA ALA A 100 14.61 25.04 -8.55
C ALA A 100 15.51 26.22 -8.14
N ILE A 101 16.63 25.93 -7.45
CA ILE A 101 17.61 26.95 -7.06
C ILE A 101 18.29 27.56 -8.30
N GLU A 102 18.66 26.71 -9.27
CA GLU A 102 19.28 27.18 -10.52
C GLU A 102 18.33 28.07 -11.33
N ALA A 103 17.06 27.66 -11.46
CA ALA A 103 16.03 28.46 -12.11
C ALA A 103 15.80 29.81 -11.43
N ALA A 104 15.92 29.87 -10.09
CA ALA A 104 15.82 31.11 -9.33
C ALA A 104 17.04 32.04 -9.51
N LYS A 105 18.23 31.47 -9.70
CA LYS A 105 19.48 32.24 -9.92
C LYS A 105 19.55 32.84 -11.34
N ASN A 106 18.90 32.20 -12.31
CA ASN A 106 18.85 32.64 -13.72
C ASN A 106 17.65 33.55 -14.04
N ARG A 107 16.91 33.98 -13.01
CA ARG A 107 15.80 34.95 -13.10
C ARG A 107 16.25 36.31 -12.58
#